data_AF-A0A524KMS7-F1
#
_entry.id   AF-A0A524KMS7-F1
#
_cell.length_a   1.000
_cell.length_b   1.000
_cell.length_c   1.000
_cell.angle_alpha   90.00
_cell.angle_beta   90.00
_cell.angle_gamma   90.00
#
_symmetry.space_group_name_H-M   'P 1'
#
loop_
_entity.id
_entity.type
_entity.pdbx_description
1 polymer ?
#
loop_
_entity_poly.entity_id
_entity_poly.type
_entity_poly.pdbx_seq_one_letter_code
_entity_poly.pdbx_strand_id
1 'polypeptide(L)'
;MLRMDKVRNFQKVGDAAPLPNLIDLQTVSYARFLQTDPAKRHNEGLESLLREIFPIVSYDEQVSLEYLYYELGESRYTPQECRDLKLTYGMPFRVRCRLSRKDSKDVLEESIYLGEIPIMMGGGEFIINGAELVIVSQLHRSPGVDFTVQMQESDRPLHGARIIPERGSWIEMEVTKKDTIAIRIDQSSKITATTFLRAMDEKYGADAAVIREFYSTRKLAATDLRATMYVVEAVVDPESGEELVPSGGQIGDALTRIISSSLKKLEVVDKATDPLILNTLSEDLADSHENALLRIYARLRPGNPPQVDKARTLFKEKFYDDNRYRLGKVGRFRINRKFGQNIDEKVMTLRVEDFVNTLKYMLRLRDGRGAVDDIDHLGNRRLRTIDELA
;
A
#
# COMPACT_ATOMS: atom_id res chain seq x y z
N MET A 1 -17.22 -55.64 -2.09
CA MET A 1 -16.05 -54.85 -2.52
C MET A 1 -14.85 -55.79 -2.48
N LEU A 2 -14.29 -56.18 -3.63
CA LEU A 2 -13.10 -57.03 -3.69
C LEU A 2 -11.93 -56.23 -3.08
N ARG A 3 -11.41 -56.64 -1.93
CA ARG A 3 -10.16 -56.09 -1.39
C ARG A 3 -9.01 -56.61 -2.26
N MET A 4 -8.33 -55.70 -2.95
CA MET A 4 -7.08 -56.02 -3.62
C MET A 4 -5.97 -56.11 -2.56
N ASP A 5 -5.60 -57.32 -2.17
CA ASP A 5 -4.60 -57.54 -1.11
C ASP A 5 -3.15 -57.32 -1.59
N LYS A 6 -2.90 -57.20 -2.89
CA LYS A 6 -1.54 -57.01 -3.45
C LYS A 6 -1.54 -56.06 -4.65
N VAL A 7 -0.88 -54.91 -4.47
CA VAL A 7 -0.53 -53.98 -5.56
C VAL A 7 0.88 -54.32 -6.05
N ARG A 8 1.03 -54.66 -7.34
CA ARG A 8 2.35 -54.82 -7.96
C ARG A 8 2.85 -53.46 -8.45
N ASN A 9 3.93 -52.95 -7.86
CA ASN A 9 4.58 -51.71 -8.27
C ASN A 9 5.68 -52.01 -9.31
N PHE A 10 5.64 -51.33 -10.47
CA PHE A 10 6.58 -51.50 -11.59
C PHE A 10 7.53 -50.28 -11.76
N GLN A 11 7.57 -49.37 -10.78
CA GLN A 11 8.43 -48.19 -10.81
C GLN A 11 9.91 -48.58 -10.94
N LYS A 12 10.60 -48.01 -11.94
CA LYS A 12 12.06 -48.16 -12.11
C LYS A 12 12.86 -47.22 -11.21
N VAL A 13 12.28 -46.09 -10.87
CA VAL A 13 12.78 -45.10 -9.91
C VAL A 13 11.63 -44.84 -8.95
N GLY A 14 11.86 -45.08 -7.66
CA GLY A 14 10.86 -44.86 -6.61
C GLY A 14 10.79 -43.39 -6.18
N ASP A 15 9.88 -43.10 -5.26
CA ASP A 15 9.72 -41.76 -4.71
C ASP A 15 10.91 -41.40 -3.81
N ALA A 16 11.54 -40.25 -4.05
CA ALA A 16 12.65 -39.76 -3.23
C ALA A 16 12.21 -39.24 -1.86
N ALA A 17 10.93 -38.90 -1.72
CA ALA A 17 10.30 -38.45 -0.49
C ALA A 17 8.88 -39.03 -0.41
N PRO A 18 8.36 -39.30 0.80
CA PRO A 18 6.98 -39.73 0.95
C PRO A 18 6.01 -38.65 0.47
N LEU A 19 4.83 -39.07 -0.01
CA LEU A 19 3.77 -38.13 -0.36
C LEU A 19 3.38 -37.33 0.91
N PRO A 20 3.45 -35.99 0.87
CA PRO A 20 3.02 -35.18 2.00
C PRO A 20 1.50 -35.31 2.18
N ASN A 21 1.01 -34.95 3.37
CA ASN A 21 -0.42 -34.92 3.58
C ASN A 21 -1.05 -33.77 2.76
N LEU A 22 -1.90 -34.15 1.80
CA LEU A 22 -2.41 -33.24 0.77
C LEU A 22 -3.38 -32.19 1.32
N ILE A 23 -3.89 -32.39 2.53
CA ILE A 23 -4.79 -31.46 3.22
C ILE A 23 -4.07 -30.55 4.23
N ASP A 24 -2.76 -30.73 4.44
CA ASP A 24 -1.98 -30.01 5.46
C ASP A 24 -2.10 -28.49 5.30
N LEU A 25 -2.09 -27.99 4.07
CA LEU A 25 -2.20 -26.56 3.81
C LEU A 25 -3.46 -25.96 4.43
N GLN A 26 -4.60 -26.66 4.35
CA GLN A 26 -5.87 -26.18 4.90
C GLN A 26 -5.90 -26.39 6.42
N THR A 27 -5.57 -27.60 6.88
CA THR A 27 -5.69 -27.96 8.30
C THR A 27 -4.70 -27.19 9.18
N VAL A 28 -3.44 -27.04 8.74
CA VAL A 28 -2.41 -26.32 9.49
C VAL A 28 -2.70 -24.82 9.52
N SER A 29 -3.07 -24.22 8.39
CA SER A 29 -3.42 -22.79 8.35
C SER A 29 -4.63 -22.49 9.22
N TYR A 30 -5.69 -23.31 9.16
CA TYR A 30 -6.87 -23.07 10.00
C TYR A 30 -6.60 -23.27 11.50
N ALA A 31 -5.80 -24.27 11.86
CA ALA A 31 -5.36 -24.45 13.25
C ALA A 31 -4.54 -23.26 13.75
N ARG A 32 -3.64 -22.72 12.92
CA ARG A 32 -2.87 -21.49 13.20
C ARG A 32 -3.76 -20.27 13.37
N PHE A 33 -4.85 -20.16 12.60
CA PHE A 33 -5.83 -19.10 12.77
C PHE A 33 -6.58 -19.19 14.11
N LEU A 34 -7.09 -20.39 14.43
CA LEU A 34 -7.99 -20.60 15.57
C LEU A 34 -7.30 -20.67 16.92
N GLN A 35 -6.05 -21.18 16.98
CA GLN A 35 -5.27 -21.39 18.20
C GLN A 35 -6.10 -21.83 19.42
N THR A 36 -6.79 -22.96 19.28
CA THR A 36 -7.82 -23.43 20.23
C THR A 36 -7.30 -23.68 21.64
N ASP A 37 -6.01 -24.01 21.82
CA ASP A 37 -5.36 -24.20 23.12
C ASP A 37 -4.92 -22.84 23.70
N PRO A 38 -5.60 -22.30 24.74
CA PRO A 38 -5.26 -21.00 25.32
C PRO A 38 -3.85 -20.93 25.88
N ALA A 39 -3.25 -22.05 26.31
CA ALA A 39 -1.93 -22.08 26.93
C ALA A 39 -0.78 -21.94 25.91
N LYS A 40 -1.07 -22.14 24.61
CA LYS A 40 -0.07 -22.11 23.53
C LYS A 40 -0.33 -21.01 22.50
N ARG A 41 -1.18 -20.03 22.83
CA ARG A 41 -1.50 -18.95 21.89
C ARG A 41 -0.30 -18.04 21.66
N HIS A 42 0.04 -17.89 20.39
CA HIS A 42 0.95 -16.88 19.87
C HIS A 42 0.16 -15.68 19.34
N ASN A 43 0.82 -14.53 19.17
CA ASN A 43 0.20 -13.33 18.61
C ASN A 43 0.02 -13.45 17.08
N GLU A 44 -0.84 -14.37 16.65
CA GLU A 44 -1.13 -14.73 15.24
C GLU A 44 -2.63 -15.06 15.10
N GLY A 45 -3.19 -15.10 13.89
CA GLY A 45 -4.59 -15.48 13.67
C GLY A 45 -5.59 -14.61 14.44
N LEU A 46 -6.60 -15.24 15.06
CA LEU A 46 -7.61 -14.56 15.87
C LEU A 46 -7.02 -13.72 17.02
N GLU A 47 -5.96 -14.21 17.65
CA GLU A 47 -5.30 -13.52 18.76
C GLU A 47 -4.72 -12.17 18.30
N SER A 48 -4.02 -12.18 17.16
CA SER A 48 -3.45 -10.96 16.60
C SER A 48 -4.52 -9.97 16.17
N LEU A 49 -5.63 -10.44 15.59
CA LEU A 49 -6.73 -9.57 15.15
C LEU A 49 -7.41 -8.88 16.34
N LEU A 50 -7.68 -9.62 17.42
CA LEU A 50 -8.29 -9.05 18.62
C LEU A 50 -7.34 -8.07 19.31
N ARG A 51 -6.05 -8.40 19.42
CA ARG A 51 -5.05 -7.48 19.99
C ARG A 51 -4.80 -6.25 19.14
N GLU A 52 -5.11 -6.30 17.86
CA GLU A 52 -5.01 -5.14 16.98
C GLU A 52 -6.18 -4.18 17.16
N ILE A 53 -7.40 -4.72 17.32
CA ILE A 53 -8.62 -3.92 17.48
C ILE A 53 -8.73 -3.33 18.89
N PHE A 54 -8.29 -4.08 19.90
CA PHE A 54 -8.36 -3.67 21.30
C PHE A 54 -7.04 -3.06 21.80
N PRO A 55 -7.09 -2.07 22.71
CA PRO A 55 -8.26 -1.57 23.41
C PRO A 55 -9.10 -0.60 22.58
N ILE A 56 -10.43 -0.68 22.75
CA ILE A 56 -11.37 0.29 22.15
C ILE A 56 -11.64 1.37 23.20
N VAL A 57 -11.29 2.60 22.88
CA VAL A 57 -11.43 3.75 23.79
C VAL A 57 -12.54 4.67 23.29
N SER A 58 -13.34 5.22 24.20
CA SER A 58 -14.35 6.23 23.88
C SER A 58 -13.71 7.54 23.39
N TYR A 59 -14.46 8.34 22.63
CA TYR A 59 -13.97 9.61 22.07
C TYR A 59 -13.48 10.62 23.12
N ASP A 60 -14.08 10.60 24.31
CA ASP A 60 -13.71 11.44 25.46
C ASP A 60 -12.63 10.80 26.36
N GLU A 61 -12.12 9.64 25.94
CA GLU A 61 -11.16 8.80 26.65
C GLU A 61 -11.55 8.43 28.08
N GLN A 62 -12.83 8.51 28.45
CA GLN A 62 -13.29 8.18 29.80
C GLN A 62 -13.51 6.68 30.00
N VAL A 63 -13.80 5.95 28.93
CA VAL A 63 -14.15 4.53 28.95
C VAL A 63 -13.20 3.76 28.03
N SER A 64 -12.65 2.66 28.52
CA SER A 64 -11.81 1.74 27.76
C SER A 64 -12.37 0.33 27.85
N LEU A 65 -12.47 -0.35 26.71
CA LEU A 65 -12.79 -1.76 26.60
C LEU A 65 -11.51 -2.50 26.21
N GLU A 66 -11.03 -3.35 27.11
CA GLU A 66 -9.82 -4.16 26.95
C GLU A 66 -10.18 -5.60 26.61
N TYR A 67 -9.37 -6.21 25.75
CA TYR A 67 -9.43 -7.63 25.43
C TYR A 67 -8.57 -8.44 26.42
N LEU A 68 -9.12 -9.48 27.04
CA LEU A 68 -8.37 -10.39 27.92
C LEU A 68 -7.97 -11.68 27.19
N TYR A 69 -8.96 -12.43 26.72
CA TYR A 69 -8.78 -13.67 25.96
C TYR A 69 -10.07 -14.01 25.21
N TYR A 70 -10.01 -14.95 24.25
CA TYR A 70 -11.22 -15.52 23.62
C TYR A 70 -11.40 -16.99 23.96
N GLU A 71 -12.64 -17.45 23.86
CA GLU A 71 -13.05 -18.83 24.07
C GLU A 71 -13.81 -19.33 22.84
N LEU A 72 -13.47 -20.54 22.42
CA LEU A 72 -14.17 -21.27 21.37
C LEU A 72 -14.86 -22.46 22.05
N GLY A 73 -16.18 -22.38 22.16
CA GLY A 73 -16.99 -23.40 22.83
C GLY A 73 -17.25 -24.62 21.96
N GLU A 74 -17.84 -25.66 22.55
CA GLU A 74 -18.27 -26.83 21.79
C GLU A 74 -19.47 -26.50 20.90
N SER A 75 -19.55 -27.20 19.76
CA SER A 75 -20.69 -27.04 18.85
C SER A 75 -21.98 -27.51 19.50
N ARG A 76 -23.07 -26.78 19.24
CA ARG A 76 -24.40 -27.11 19.78
C ARG A 76 -25.05 -28.30 19.08
N TYR A 77 -24.65 -28.56 17.83
CA TYR A 77 -25.24 -29.57 16.96
C TYR A 77 -24.13 -30.43 16.38
N THR A 78 -24.48 -31.67 16.04
CA THR A 78 -23.60 -32.56 15.29
C THR A 78 -23.55 -32.16 13.81
N PRO A 79 -22.50 -32.58 13.06
CA PRO A 79 -22.44 -32.34 11.61
C PRO A 79 -23.69 -32.82 10.86
N GLN A 80 -24.27 -33.95 11.27
CA GLN A 80 -25.45 -34.51 10.62
C GLN A 80 -26.70 -33.65 10.86
N GLU A 81 -26.91 -33.21 12.11
CA GLU A 81 -28.01 -32.29 12.43
C GLU A 81 -27.88 -30.96 11.68
N CYS A 82 -26.67 -30.43 11.52
CA CYS A 82 -26.45 -29.22 10.74
C CYS A 82 -26.84 -29.40 9.26
N ARG A 83 -26.58 -30.57 8.66
CA ARG A 83 -27.03 -30.89 7.29
C ARG A 83 -28.55 -30.95 7.21
N ASP A 84 -29.17 -31.68 8.13
CA ASP A 84 -30.62 -31.95 8.09
C ASP A 84 -31.45 -30.68 8.40
N LEU A 85 -30.98 -29.86 9.34
CA LEU A 85 -31.63 -28.62 9.78
C LEU A 85 -31.19 -27.38 9.00
N LYS A 86 -30.29 -27.52 8.02
CA LYS A 86 -29.70 -26.42 7.24
C LYS A 86 -29.03 -25.35 8.11
N LEU A 87 -28.31 -25.79 9.14
CA LEU A 87 -27.53 -24.93 10.04
C LEU A 87 -26.05 -24.92 9.65
N THR A 88 -25.31 -23.96 10.19
CA THR A 88 -23.84 -23.94 10.10
C THR A 88 -23.26 -24.78 11.23
N TYR A 89 -22.30 -25.65 10.92
CA TYR A 89 -21.57 -26.42 11.93
C TYR A 89 -20.42 -25.55 12.46
N GLY A 90 -20.65 -24.93 13.62
CA GLY A 90 -19.71 -23.98 14.20
C GLY A 90 -19.52 -24.11 15.71
N MET A 91 -18.43 -23.52 16.18
CA MET A 91 -18.10 -23.35 17.59
C MET A 91 -18.54 -21.94 18.06
N PRO A 92 -19.28 -21.81 19.18
CA PRO A 92 -19.61 -20.50 19.74
C PRO A 92 -18.35 -19.72 20.12
N PHE A 93 -18.18 -18.54 19.53
CA PHE A 93 -17.05 -17.66 19.75
C PHE A 93 -17.41 -16.56 20.75
N ARG A 94 -16.68 -16.54 21.87
CA ARG A 94 -16.83 -15.54 22.93
C ARG A 94 -15.52 -14.83 23.17
N VAL A 95 -15.60 -13.55 23.49
CA VAL A 95 -14.46 -12.74 23.86
C VAL A 95 -14.67 -12.21 25.27
N ARG A 96 -13.71 -12.48 26.16
CA ARG A 96 -13.71 -11.92 27.50
C ARG A 96 -13.12 -10.52 27.44
N CYS A 97 -13.95 -9.53 27.75
CA CYS A 97 -13.55 -8.13 27.77
C CYS A 97 -13.60 -7.57 29.19
N ARG A 98 -12.76 -6.56 29.43
CA ARG A 98 -12.78 -5.74 30.64
C ARG A 98 -13.17 -4.32 30.27
N LEU A 99 -14.25 -3.82 30.84
CA LEU A 99 -14.65 -2.42 30.76
C LEU A 99 -14.07 -1.67 31.97
N SER A 100 -13.33 -0.60 31.71
CA SER A 100 -12.77 0.29 32.72
C SER A 100 -13.19 1.72 32.46
N ARG A 101 -13.54 2.44 33.53
CA ARG A 101 -13.94 3.85 33.49
C ARG A 101 -12.94 4.68 34.32
N LYS A 102 -12.60 5.90 33.90
CA LYS A 102 -11.61 6.73 34.63
C LYS A 102 -12.14 7.34 35.93
N ASP A 103 -13.43 7.60 36.00
CA ASP A 103 -14.18 8.20 37.12
C ASP A 103 -14.62 7.17 38.19
N SER A 104 -14.66 5.88 37.86
CA SER A 104 -15.00 4.79 38.79
C SER A 104 -13.87 3.76 38.88
N LYS A 105 -13.68 3.18 40.06
CA LYS A 105 -12.80 2.01 40.24
C LYS A 105 -13.48 0.69 39.87
N ASP A 106 -14.74 0.74 39.44
CA ASP A 106 -15.49 -0.44 39.03
C ASP A 106 -14.90 -1.01 37.75
N VAL A 107 -14.42 -2.25 37.85
CA VAL A 107 -13.94 -3.03 36.71
C VAL A 107 -14.99 -4.09 36.42
N LEU A 108 -15.62 -4.00 35.25
CA LEU A 108 -16.61 -4.96 34.78
C LEU A 108 -15.96 -5.90 33.77
N GLU A 109 -15.94 -7.19 34.09
CA GLU A 109 -15.47 -8.22 33.17
C GLU A 109 -16.62 -9.10 32.71
N GLU A 110 -16.81 -9.22 31.40
CA GLU A 110 -17.91 -9.97 30.80
C GLU A 110 -17.43 -10.76 29.58
N SER A 111 -18.05 -11.92 29.36
CA SER A 111 -17.82 -12.77 28.19
C SER A 111 -18.88 -12.47 27.14
N ILE A 112 -18.49 -11.76 26.08
CA ILE A 112 -19.38 -11.31 25.02
C ILE A 112 -19.39 -12.36 23.91
N TYR A 113 -20.58 -12.81 23.50
CA TYR A 113 -20.75 -13.70 22.35
C TYR A 113 -20.71 -12.90 21.05
N LEU A 114 -19.82 -13.28 20.13
CA LEU A 114 -19.62 -12.58 18.85
C LEU A 114 -20.12 -13.36 17.63
N GLY A 115 -20.55 -14.61 17.81
CA GLY A 115 -21.06 -15.45 16.73
C GLY A 115 -20.52 -16.87 16.80
N GLU A 116 -20.57 -17.58 15.68
CA GLU A 116 -20.03 -18.93 15.55
C GLU A 116 -18.89 -18.94 14.53
N ILE A 117 -17.82 -19.65 14.85
CA ILE A 117 -16.71 -19.90 13.94
C ILE A 117 -16.92 -21.30 13.34
N PRO A 118 -16.95 -21.48 12.01
CA PRO A 118 -17.17 -22.80 11.41
C PRO A 118 -16.13 -23.85 11.85
N ILE A 119 -16.53 -25.11 11.98
CA ILE A 119 -15.59 -26.20 12.29
C ILE A 119 -15.17 -26.87 10.98
N MET A 120 -13.85 -27.02 10.78
CA MET A 120 -13.31 -27.74 9.64
C MET A 120 -13.48 -29.25 9.83
N MET A 121 -14.09 -29.89 8.85
CA MET A 121 -14.32 -31.33 8.71
C MET A 121 -13.36 -31.92 7.67
N GLY A 122 -13.06 -33.22 7.79
CA GLY A 122 -12.52 -34.09 6.72
C GLY A 122 -11.23 -33.67 5.98
N GLY A 123 -10.60 -32.55 6.35
CA GLY A 123 -9.41 -32.01 5.71
C GLY A 123 -9.58 -30.68 4.98
N GLY A 124 -10.73 -30.01 5.11
CA GLY A 124 -10.93 -28.68 4.52
C GLY A 124 -12.38 -28.29 4.25
N GLU A 125 -13.34 -29.16 4.58
CA GLU A 125 -14.76 -28.87 4.37
C GLU A 125 -15.38 -28.17 5.57
N PHE A 126 -16.40 -27.37 5.32
CA PHE A 126 -17.22 -26.69 6.32
C PHE A 126 -18.68 -26.91 5.99
N ILE A 127 -19.52 -27.11 7.00
CA ILE A 127 -20.98 -27.13 6.78
C ILE A 127 -21.50 -25.71 7.03
N ILE A 128 -21.94 -25.03 5.97
CA ILE A 128 -22.52 -23.68 6.03
C ILE A 128 -23.96 -23.78 5.52
N ASN A 129 -24.93 -23.42 6.36
CA ASN A 129 -26.36 -23.53 6.04
C ASN A 129 -26.77 -24.93 5.51
N GLY A 130 -26.21 -25.99 6.10
CA GLY A 130 -26.41 -27.39 5.70
C GLY A 130 -25.67 -27.86 4.45
N ALA A 131 -24.97 -26.98 3.74
CA ALA A 131 -24.17 -27.34 2.57
C ALA A 131 -22.70 -27.50 2.92
N GLU A 132 -22.04 -28.49 2.35
CA GLU A 132 -20.59 -28.67 2.47
C GLU A 132 -19.85 -27.77 1.49
N LEU A 133 -19.00 -26.89 2.02
CA LEU A 133 -18.22 -25.92 1.28
C LEU A 133 -16.74 -26.08 1.58
N VAL A 134 -15.90 -25.72 0.63
CA VAL A 134 -14.44 -25.66 0.79
C VAL A 134 -13.97 -24.25 0.47
N ILE A 135 -13.07 -23.73 1.29
CA ILE A 135 -12.43 -22.43 1.05
C ILE A 135 -11.17 -22.65 0.23
N VAL A 136 -11.18 -22.15 -1.00
CA VAL A 136 -10.05 -22.27 -1.92
C VAL A 136 -8.99 -21.23 -1.57
N SER A 137 -7.72 -21.64 -1.53
CA SER A 137 -6.61 -20.71 -1.37
C SER A 137 -6.56 -19.74 -2.55
N GLN A 138 -6.31 -18.46 -2.29
CA GLN A 138 -6.30 -17.42 -3.32
C GLN A 138 -4.87 -17.05 -3.70
N LEU A 139 -4.61 -16.96 -5.00
CA LEU A 139 -3.37 -16.38 -5.49
C LEU A 139 -3.57 -14.89 -5.75
N HIS A 140 -2.93 -14.04 -4.95
CA HIS A 140 -3.02 -12.59 -5.08
C HIS A 140 -1.66 -11.99 -5.43
N ARG A 141 -1.62 -10.70 -5.79
CA ARG A 141 -0.36 -9.99 -6.02
C ARG A 141 0.33 -9.75 -4.69
N SER A 142 1.60 -10.10 -4.59
CA SER A 142 2.38 -9.84 -3.38
C SER A 142 2.41 -8.33 -3.10
N PRO A 143 2.32 -7.90 -1.83
CA PRO A 143 2.55 -6.50 -1.46
C PRO A 143 3.93 -6.02 -1.92
N GLY A 144 4.08 -4.73 -2.21
CA GLY A 144 5.33 -4.13 -2.67
C GLY A 144 5.12 -3.13 -3.80
N VAL A 145 6.09 -3.05 -4.71
CA VAL A 145 6.05 -2.17 -5.87
C VAL A 145 6.29 -2.96 -7.15
N ASP A 146 5.41 -2.80 -8.12
CA ASP A 146 5.50 -3.43 -9.45
C ASP A 146 5.61 -2.35 -10.52
N PHE A 147 6.48 -2.55 -11.51
CA PHE A 147 6.61 -1.66 -12.67
C PHE A 147 6.06 -2.32 -13.93
N THR A 148 5.36 -1.54 -14.73
CA THR A 148 4.71 -2.00 -15.96
C THR A 148 5.06 -1.10 -17.14
N VAL A 149 5.06 -1.67 -18.34
CA VAL A 149 5.11 -0.92 -19.59
C VAL A 149 3.95 -1.38 -20.45
N GLN A 150 3.06 -0.45 -20.80
CA GLN A 150 1.94 -0.70 -21.69
C GLN A 150 2.25 -0.10 -23.06
N MET A 151 2.25 -0.95 -24.07
CA MET A 151 2.23 -0.51 -25.46
C MET A 151 0.76 -0.34 -25.86
N GLN A 152 0.30 0.90 -26.00
CA GLN A 152 -0.98 1.18 -26.66
C GLN A 152 -0.77 1.23 -28.18
N GLU A 153 -1.85 1.39 -28.96
CA GLU A 153 -1.79 1.61 -30.42
C GLU A 153 -0.95 2.84 -30.82
N SER A 154 -0.56 3.70 -29.88
CA SER A 154 0.46 4.74 -30.10
C SER A 154 1.88 4.18 -29.98
N ASP A 155 2.80 4.61 -30.84
CA ASP A 155 4.22 4.20 -30.86
C ASP A 155 5.03 4.51 -29.58
N ARG A 156 4.45 5.15 -28.55
CA ARG A 156 5.16 5.48 -27.30
C ARG A 156 4.79 4.51 -26.17
N PRO A 157 5.77 3.84 -25.54
CA PRO A 157 5.53 2.99 -24.38
C PRO A 157 5.11 3.83 -23.15
N LEU A 158 3.93 3.53 -22.61
CA LEU A 158 3.43 4.15 -21.39
C LEU A 158 3.95 3.37 -20.18
N HIS A 159 4.83 4.00 -19.43
CA HIS A 159 5.44 3.42 -18.23
C HIS A 159 4.51 3.63 -17.05
N GLY A 160 4.47 2.66 -16.15
CA GLY A 160 3.64 2.72 -14.94
C GLY A 160 4.30 2.04 -13.77
N ALA A 161 3.78 2.32 -12.60
CA ALA A 161 4.17 1.66 -11.36
C ALA A 161 2.97 1.55 -10.43
N ARG A 162 2.94 0.51 -9.60
CA ARG A 162 1.87 0.26 -8.63
C ARG A 162 2.48 -0.05 -7.29
N ILE A 163 2.10 0.70 -6.26
CA ILE A 163 2.43 0.39 -4.87
C ILE A 163 1.21 -0.30 -4.26
N ILE A 164 1.41 -1.57 -3.92
CA ILE A 164 0.38 -2.49 -3.44
C ILE A 164 0.68 -2.76 -1.96
N PRO A 165 -0.11 -2.23 -1.02
CA PRO A 165 0.03 -2.60 0.37
C PRO A 165 -0.58 -4.00 0.64
N GLU A 166 -0.20 -4.60 1.76
CA GLU A 166 -0.91 -5.75 2.33
C GLU A 166 -2.31 -5.37 2.79
N ARG A 167 -2.45 -4.17 3.37
CA ARG A 167 -3.71 -3.56 3.77
C ARG A 167 -3.69 -2.06 3.50
N GLY A 168 -4.79 -1.53 2.98
CA GLY A 168 -4.93 -0.10 2.70
C GLY A 168 -5.03 0.20 1.21
N SER A 169 -4.88 1.48 0.87
CA SER A 169 -5.14 1.97 -0.48
C SER A 169 -4.03 1.68 -1.48
N TRP A 170 -4.40 1.26 -2.68
CA TRP A 170 -3.45 1.08 -3.79
C TRP A 170 -3.09 2.43 -4.38
N ILE A 171 -1.80 2.61 -4.71
CA ILE A 171 -1.31 3.80 -5.41
C ILE A 171 -0.87 3.35 -6.80
N GLU A 172 -1.62 3.73 -7.81
CA GLU A 172 -1.33 3.44 -9.20
C GLU A 172 -0.78 4.68 -9.88
N MET A 173 0.35 4.55 -10.56
CA MET A 173 1.01 5.61 -11.29
C MET A 173 1.12 5.22 -12.76
N GLU A 174 0.83 6.16 -13.63
CA GLU A 174 0.93 5.98 -15.08
C GLU A 174 1.47 7.24 -15.74
N VAL A 175 2.34 7.05 -16.71
CA VAL A 175 2.71 8.12 -17.63
C VAL A 175 1.57 8.31 -18.62
N THR A 176 1.09 9.54 -18.71
CA THR A 176 0.03 9.93 -19.64
C THR A 176 0.58 10.22 -21.03
N LYS A 177 -0.30 10.35 -22.02
CA LYS A 177 0.08 10.76 -23.39
C LYS A 177 0.67 12.18 -23.46
N LYS A 178 0.42 13.02 -22.44
CA LYS A 178 1.02 14.35 -22.28
C LYS A 178 2.44 14.31 -21.69
N ASP A 179 2.99 13.11 -21.46
CA ASP A 179 4.30 12.92 -20.84
C ASP A 179 4.37 13.51 -19.42
N THR A 180 3.33 13.23 -18.64
CA THR A 180 3.22 13.57 -17.21
C THR A 180 2.85 12.33 -16.40
N ILE A 181 3.19 12.30 -15.11
CA ILE A 181 2.86 11.19 -14.21
C ILE A 181 1.56 11.50 -13.48
N ALA A 182 0.52 10.73 -13.82
CA ALA A 182 -0.73 10.74 -13.10
C ALA A 182 -0.76 9.63 -12.05
N ILE A 183 -1.36 9.94 -10.90
CA ILE A 183 -1.58 9.01 -9.79
C ILE A 183 -3.06 8.83 -9.56
N ARG A 184 -3.45 7.59 -9.29
CA ARG A 184 -4.76 7.20 -8.82
C ARG A 184 -4.61 6.48 -7.48
N ILE A 185 -5.44 6.86 -6.51
CA ILE A 185 -5.51 6.21 -5.20
C ILE A 185 -6.82 5.41 -5.16
N ASP A 186 -6.74 4.08 -5.20
CA ASP A 186 -7.89 3.18 -5.38
C ASP A 186 -8.75 3.55 -6.60
N GLN A 187 -10.03 3.84 -6.40
CA GLN A 187 -10.98 4.28 -7.43
C GLN A 187 -11.14 5.81 -7.45
N SER A 188 -10.24 6.54 -6.78
CA SER A 188 -10.22 7.99 -6.89
C SER A 188 -9.90 8.41 -8.31
N SER A 189 -10.08 9.68 -8.56
CA SER A 189 -9.71 10.28 -9.83
C SER A 189 -8.25 10.73 -9.81
N LYS A 190 -7.70 10.96 -11.00
CA LYS A 190 -6.27 11.21 -11.18
C LYS A 190 -5.83 12.55 -10.57
N ILE A 191 -4.66 12.55 -9.96
CA ILE A 191 -3.89 13.70 -9.49
C ILE A 191 -2.47 13.61 -10.07
N THR A 192 -1.66 14.67 -10.04
CA THR A 192 -0.26 14.56 -10.46
C THR A 192 0.58 13.87 -9.39
N ALA A 193 1.66 13.20 -9.79
CA ALA A 193 2.56 12.56 -8.85
C ALA A 193 3.25 13.54 -7.90
N THR A 194 3.48 14.76 -8.37
CA THR A 194 4.10 15.84 -7.60
C THR A 194 3.14 16.38 -6.53
N THR A 195 1.82 16.46 -6.80
CA THR A 195 0.84 16.76 -5.74
C THR A 195 0.92 15.72 -4.61
N PHE A 196 1.02 14.42 -4.95
CA PHE A 196 1.14 13.38 -3.93
C PHE A 196 2.46 13.49 -3.16
N LEU A 197 3.59 13.71 -3.85
CA LEU A 197 4.90 13.92 -3.22
C LEU A 197 4.88 15.09 -2.23
N ARG A 198 4.30 16.23 -2.64
CA ARG A 198 4.13 17.42 -1.80
C ARG A 198 3.33 17.10 -0.54
N ALA A 199 2.27 16.30 -0.65
CA ALA A 199 1.43 15.93 0.48
C ALA A 199 2.11 14.94 1.44
N MET A 200 3.04 14.12 0.94
CA MET A 200 3.77 13.16 1.78
C MET A 200 4.73 13.84 2.75
N ASP A 201 5.43 14.89 2.32
CA ASP A 201 6.46 15.55 3.14
C ASP A 201 6.55 17.06 2.83
N GLU A 202 6.63 17.86 3.89
CA GLU A 202 6.77 19.31 3.81
C GLU A 202 8.04 19.75 3.05
N LYS A 203 9.10 18.93 3.06
CA LYS A 203 10.35 19.15 2.30
C LYS A 203 10.07 19.40 0.81
N TYR A 204 9.09 18.70 0.23
CA TYR A 204 8.78 18.79 -1.19
C TYR A 204 7.70 19.83 -1.49
N GLY A 205 7.29 20.64 -0.51
CA GLY A 205 6.25 21.64 -0.67
C GLY A 205 6.55 22.65 -1.78
N ALA A 206 7.82 23.02 -1.99
CA ALA A 206 8.27 23.93 -3.04
C ALA A 206 8.81 23.19 -4.27
N ASP A 207 8.53 23.72 -5.45
CA ASP A 207 8.94 23.15 -6.75
C ASP A 207 10.45 22.91 -6.84
N ALA A 208 11.22 23.87 -6.36
CA ALA A 208 12.68 23.81 -6.34
C ALA A 208 13.20 22.58 -5.58
N ALA A 209 12.53 22.18 -4.50
CA ALA A 209 12.90 21.00 -3.73
C ALA A 209 12.61 19.71 -4.51
N VAL A 210 11.48 19.64 -5.23
CA VAL A 210 11.16 18.52 -6.13
C VAL A 210 12.20 18.43 -7.24
N ILE A 211 12.51 19.55 -7.91
CA ILE A 211 13.47 19.57 -9.02
C ILE A 211 14.87 19.11 -8.57
N ARG A 212 15.36 19.61 -7.42
CA ARG A 212 16.65 19.22 -6.85
C ARG A 212 16.72 17.73 -6.45
N GLU A 213 15.59 17.08 -6.19
CA GLU A 213 15.54 15.66 -5.83
C GLU A 213 15.68 14.73 -7.05
N PHE A 214 15.20 15.16 -8.21
CA PHE A 214 15.18 14.34 -9.44
C PHE A 214 16.25 14.75 -10.46
N TYR A 215 16.75 15.98 -10.43
CA TYR A 215 17.68 16.51 -11.41
C TYR A 215 18.93 17.10 -10.76
N SER A 216 20.07 16.98 -11.46
CA SER A 216 21.29 17.66 -11.05
C SER A 216 21.21 19.15 -11.41
N THR A 217 21.31 20.00 -10.39
CA THR A 217 21.23 21.47 -10.56
C THR A 217 22.61 22.10 -10.46
N ARG A 218 22.79 23.24 -11.14
CA ARG A 218 24.01 24.06 -11.08
C ARG A 218 23.66 25.53 -11.06
N LYS A 219 24.44 26.34 -10.34
CA LYS A 219 24.34 27.80 -10.37
C LYS A 219 25.26 28.34 -11.46
N LEU A 220 24.68 28.97 -12.48
CA LEU A 220 25.38 29.58 -13.60
C LEU A 220 25.17 31.10 -13.61
N ALA A 221 26.13 31.82 -14.18
CA ALA A 221 25.93 33.25 -14.44
C ALA A 221 24.91 33.43 -15.58
N ALA A 222 24.18 34.55 -15.59
CA ALA A 222 23.16 34.80 -16.61
C ALA A 222 23.73 34.72 -18.05
N THR A 223 25.00 35.08 -18.24
CA THR A 223 25.72 35.02 -19.52
C THR A 223 26.00 33.60 -20.00
N ASP A 224 26.05 32.62 -19.10
CA ASP A 224 26.39 31.23 -19.41
C ASP A 224 25.15 30.35 -19.63
N LEU A 225 23.96 30.94 -19.54
CA LEU A 225 22.69 30.25 -19.71
C LEU A 225 22.43 29.91 -21.19
N ARG A 226 21.71 28.82 -21.41
CA ARG A 226 21.27 28.37 -22.73
C ARG A 226 19.77 28.21 -22.74
N ALA A 227 19.14 28.51 -23.89
CA ALA A 227 17.69 28.39 -24.07
C ALA A 227 17.15 26.98 -23.76
N THR A 228 17.98 25.94 -23.89
CA THR A 228 17.59 24.55 -23.63
C THR A 228 17.53 24.18 -22.15
N MET A 229 18.08 25.01 -21.25
CA MET A 229 18.12 24.74 -19.81
C MET A 229 16.77 25.03 -19.15
N TYR A 230 16.54 24.40 -18.00
CA TYR A 230 15.34 24.62 -17.17
C TYR A 230 15.69 25.35 -15.89
N VAL A 231 14.81 26.23 -15.43
CA VAL A 231 15.00 26.99 -14.18
C VAL A 231 14.49 26.21 -12.98
N VAL A 232 15.20 26.26 -11.86
CA VAL A 232 14.82 25.55 -10.62
C VAL A 232 13.81 26.34 -9.80
N GLU A 233 13.86 27.67 -9.88
CA GLU A 233 12.97 28.61 -9.21
C GLU A 233 12.39 29.57 -10.25
N ALA A 234 11.22 30.15 -9.98
CA ALA A 234 10.61 31.12 -10.87
C ALA A 234 11.53 32.33 -11.05
N VAL A 235 11.72 32.74 -12.29
CA VAL A 235 12.59 33.86 -12.63
C VAL A 235 11.72 35.10 -12.77
N VAL A 236 11.78 35.97 -11.77
CA VAL A 236 11.07 37.25 -11.76
C VAL A 236 12.06 38.36 -12.02
N ASP A 237 11.73 39.26 -12.94
CA ASP A 237 12.54 40.46 -13.19
C ASP A 237 12.40 41.44 -12.00
N PRO A 238 13.49 41.81 -11.30
CA PRO A 238 13.42 42.68 -10.14
C PRO A 238 12.89 44.09 -10.43
N GLU A 239 13.01 44.57 -11.67
CA GLU A 239 12.61 45.93 -12.04
C GLU A 239 11.13 46.03 -12.42
N SER A 240 10.63 45.07 -13.20
CA SER A 240 9.23 45.05 -13.65
C SER A 240 8.30 44.25 -12.73
N GLY A 241 8.84 43.33 -11.94
CA GLY A 241 8.05 42.33 -11.20
C GLY A 241 7.39 41.29 -12.10
N GLU A 242 7.70 41.26 -13.40
CA GLU A 242 7.17 40.28 -14.35
C GLU A 242 7.86 38.92 -14.16
N GLU A 243 7.07 37.85 -14.04
CA GLU A 243 7.59 36.49 -14.09
C GLU A 243 7.98 36.13 -15.52
N LEU A 244 9.28 36.01 -15.77
CA LEU A 244 9.84 35.68 -17.09
C LEU A 244 9.71 34.20 -17.41
N VAL A 245 9.97 33.34 -16.43
CA VAL A 245 9.93 31.89 -16.58
C VAL A 245 9.38 31.27 -15.29
N PRO A 246 8.34 30.43 -15.35
CA PRO A 246 7.82 29.74 -14.18
C PRO A 246 8.83 28.73 -13.65
N SER A 247 8.69 28.35 -12.39
CA SER A 247 9.52 27.31 -11.77
C SER A 247 9.43 25.99 -12.56
N GLY A 248 10.56 25.35 -12.85
CA GLY A 248 10.63 24.15 -13.68
C GLY A 248 10.41 24.41 -15.17
N GLY A 249 10.19 25.65 -15.59
CA GLY A 249 10.03 26.04 -16.99
C GLY A 249 11.35 26.04 -17.77
N GLN A 250 11.27 25.82 -19.08
CA GLN A 250 12.41 25.95 -19.98
C GLN A 250 12.68 27.43 -20.28
N ILE A 251 13.95 27.83 -20.33
CA ILE A 251 14.33 29.24 -20.55
C ILE A 251 13.84 29.74 -21.91
N GLY A 252 14.08 28.98 -22.98
CA GLY A 252 13.59 29.31 -24.32
C GLY A 252 13.88 30.75 -24.75
N ASP A 253 12.83 31.44 -25.17
CA ASP A 253 12.86 32.82 -25.68
C ASP A 253 13.12 33.88 -24.58
N ALA A 254 12.96 33.51 -23.31
CA ALA A 254 13.21 34.43 -22.19
C ALA A 254 14.70 34.68 -21.96
N LEU A 255 15.61 33.93 -22.61
CA LEU A 255 17.06 34.05 -22.42
C LEU A 255 17.56 35.48 -22.55
N THR A 256 17.16 36.19 -23.61
CA THR A 256 17.60 37.56 -23.87
C THR A 256 17.13 38.52 -22.79
N ARG A 257 15.90 38.32 -22.29
CA ARG A 257 15.31 39.14 -21.21
C ARG A 257 16.00 38.89 -19.87
N ILE A 258 16.37 37.64 -19.61
CA ILE A 258 17.12 37.24 -18.40
C ILE A 258 18.54 37.83 -18.42
N ILE A 259 19.21 37.85 -19.56
CA ILE A 259 20.56 38.45 -19.68
C ILE A 259 20.50 39.97 -19.53
N SER A 260 19.43 40.61 -20.00
CA SER A 260 19.25 42.06 -19.84
C SER A 260 18.81 42.48 -18.44
N SER A 261 18.27 41.56 -17.64
CA SER A 261 17.86 41.88 -16.27
C SER A 261 19.07 41.92 -15.33
N SER A 262 18.87 42.46 -14.13
CA SER A 262 19.92 42.59 -13.10
C SER A 262 20.29 41.26 -12.41
N LEU A 263 19.78 40.12 -12.90
CA LEU A 263 20.01 38.80 -12.31
C LEU A 263 21.44 38.30 -12.56
N LYS A 264 22.20 38.12 -11.49
CA LYS A 264 23.62 37.74 -11.58
C LYS A 264 23.84 36.24 -11.76
N LYS A 265 23.05 35.41 -11.07
CA LYS A 265 23.18 33.95 -11.09
C LYS A 265 21.82 33.29 -10.97
N LEU A 266 21.61 32.22 -11.73
CA LEU A 266 20.41 31.40 -11.70
C LEU A 266 20.78 29.95 -11.47
N GLU A 267 19.94 29.23 -10.72
CA GLU A 267 20.05 27.79 -10.55
C GLU A 267 19.26 27.09 -11.65
N VAL A 268 19.94 26.25 -12.42
CA VAL A 268 19.37 25.61 -13.61
C VAL A 268 19.69 24.12 -13.67
N VAL A 269 18.83 23.41 -14.39
CA VAL A 269 19.06 22.04 -14.84
C VAL A 269 19.67 22.12 -16.25
N ASP A 270 20.95 21.77 -16.36
CA ASP A 270 21.74 21.86 -17.61
C ASP A 270 21.24 20.86 -18.67
N LYS A 271 21.05 19.60 -18.25
CA LYS A 271 20.55 18.53 -19.12
C LYS A 271 19.50 17.67 -18.42
N ALA A 272 18.23 17.98 -18.66
CA ALA A 272 17.13 17.09 -18.29
C ALA A 272 17.09 15.92 -19.30
N THR A 273 17.66 14.77 -18.93
CA THR A 273 17.66 13.57 -19.80
C THR A 273 16.22 13.12 -20.10
N ASP A 274 15.33 13.25 -19.11
CA ASP A 274 13.90 13.02 -19.25
C ASP A 274 13.13 14.14 -18.51
N PRO A 275 12.37 15.00 -19.21
CA PRO A 275 11.63 16.10 -18.61
C PRO A 275 10.33 15.67 -17.91
N LEU A 276 10.05 14.36 -17.78
CA LEU A 276 8.80 13.84 -17.21
C LEU A 276 8.37 14.49 -15.87
N ILE A 277 9.29 14.69 -14.93
CA ILE A 277 8.96 15.33 -13.64
C ILE A 277 8.70 16.83 -13.83
N LEU A 278 9.45 17.52 -14.69
CA LEU A 278 9.24 18.93 -15.02
C LEU A 278 7.87 19.15 -15.68
N ASN A 279 7.51 18.32 -16.65
CA ASN A 279 6.19 18.33 -17.29
C ASN A 279 5.06 18.01 -16.29
N THR A 280 5.34 17.13 -15.32
CA THR A 280 4.37 16.81 -14.26
C THR A 280 4.18 18.00 -13.31
N LEU A 281 5.26 18.72 -12.97
CA LEU A 281 5.20 19.95 -12.18
C LEU A 281 4.41 21.06 -12.91
N SER A 282 4.54 21.20 -14.23
CA SER A 282 3.80 22.24 -14.96
C SER A 282 2.28 22.03 -14.99
N GLU A 283 1.81 20.78 -14.86
CA GLU A 283 0.37 20.47 -14.73
C GLU A 283 -0.05 20.32 -13.26
N ASP A 284 0.88 20.47 -12.31
CA ASP A 284 0.60 20.42 -10.88
C ASP A 284 -0.09 21.70 -10.44
N LEU A 285 -1.31 21.54 -9.94
CA LEU A 285 -2.10 22.67 -9.45
C LEU A 285 -1.82 23.00 -7.98
N ALA A 286 -0.98 22.19 -7.30
CA ALA A 286 -0.55 22.43 -5.93
C ALA A 286 0.80 23.17 -5.92
N ASP A 287 0.85 24.28 -5.20
CA ASP A 287 2.02 25.14 -5.02
C ASP A 287 2.72 24.94 -3.66
N SER A 288 2.11 24.18 -2.75
CA SER A 288 2.55 24.02 -1.36
C SER A 288 2.09 22.69 -0.77
N HIS A 289 2.69 22.29 0.36
CA HIS A 289 2.30 21.10 1.11
C HIS A 289 0.82 21.13 1.53
N GLU A 290 0.36 22.28 2.04
CA GLU A 290 -1.01 22.44 2.51
C GLU A 290 -2.03 22.39 1.36
N ASN A 291 -1.74 23.07 0.24
CA ASN A 291 -2.59 23.03 -0.95
C ASN A 291 -2.66 21.60 -1.53
N ALA A 292 -1.53 20.88 -1.54
CA ALA A 292 -1.49 19.48 -1.94
C ALA A 292 -2.40 18.60 -1.07
N LEU A 293 -2.33 18.74 0.27
CA LEU A 293 -3.21 18.03 1.20
C LEU A 293 -4.69 18.35 0.94
N LEU A 294 -5.04 19.63 0.77
CA LEU A 294 -6.42 20.06 0.49
C LEU A 294 -6.95 19.46 -0.82
N ARG A 295 -6.12 19.43 -1.87
CA ARG A 295 -6.49 18.84 -3.17
C ARG A 295 -6.73 17.34 -3.07
N ILE A 296 -5.86 16.62 -2.35
CA ILE A 296 -6.05 15.19 -2.11
C ILE A 296 -7.31 14.96 -1.28
N TYR A 297 -7.55 15.75 -0.24
CA TYR A 297 -8.76 15.67 0.58
C TYR A 297 -10.03 15.86 -0.26
N ALA A 298 -10.07 16.91 -1.08
CA ALA A 298 -11.20 17.19 -1.97
C ALA A 298 -11.46 16.05 -2.97
N ARG A 299 -10.41 15.32 -3.39
CA ARG A 299 -10.54 14.17 -4.30
C ARG A 299 -10.99 12.89 -3.61
N LEU A 300 -10.58 12.68 -2.36
CA LEU A 300 -10.95 11.52 -1.58
C LEU A 300 -12.35 11.66 -0.94
N ARG A 301 -12.78 12.88 -0.64
CA ARG A 301 -14.07 13.19 -0.03
C ARG A 301 -14.80 14.31 -0.79
N PRO A 302 -15.31 14.03 -2.00
CA PRO A 302 -16.04 15.03 -2.77
C PRO A 302 -17.25 15.54 -2.00
N GLY A 303 -17.46 16.86 -1.98
CA GLY A 303 -18.61 17.50 -1.32
C GLY A 303 -18.39 17.96 0.12
N ASN A 304 -17.29 17.57 0.77
CA ASN A 304 -16.92 18.12 2.08
C ASN A 304 -16.03 19.36 1.90
N PRO A 305 -16.28 20.48 2.62
CA PRO A 305 -15.41 21.64 2.55
C PRO A 305 -14.00 21.27 3.06
N PRO A 306 -12.95 21.51 2.27
CA PRO A 306 -11.59 21.13 2.63
C PRO A 306 -11.06 22.09 3.71
N GLN A 307 -10.58 21.53 4.81
CA GLN A 307 -9.86 22.26 5.87
C GLN A 307 -8.49 21.63 6.05
N VAL A 308 -7.45 22.45 6.27
CA VAL A 308 -6.05 21.99 6.27
C VAL A 308 -5.83 20.94 7.36
N ASP A 309 -6.34 21.18 8.57
CA ASP A 309 -6.18 20.25 9.70
C ASP A 309 -6.85 18.89 9.41
N LYS A 310 -8.08 18.92 8.87
CA LYS A 310 -8.80 17.69 8.48
C LYS A 310 -8.10 16.95 7.34
N ALA A 311 -7.54 17.69 6.39
CA ALA A 311 -6.78 17.11 5.28
C ALA A 311 -5.50 16.44 5.76
N ARG A 312 -4.75 17.09 6.66
CA ARG A 312 -3.54 16.56 7.28
C ARG A 312 -3.85 15.29 8.08
N THR A 313 -4.89 15.32 8.91
CA THR A 313 -5.32 14.14 9.69
C THR A 313 -5.76 13.00 8.78
N LEU A 314 -6.59 13.27 7.76
CA LEU A 314 -7.02 12.25 6.81
C LEU A 314 -5.82 11.60 6.09
N PHE A 315 -4.86 12.40 5.63
CA PHE A 315 -3.70 11.88 4.93
C PHE A 315 -2.84 11.00 5.85
N LYS A 316 -2.60 11.45 7.08
CA LYS A 316 -1.84 10.70 8.09
C LYS A 316 -2.53 9.38 8.44
N GLU A 317 -3.84 9.40 8.72
CA GLU A 317 -4.62 8.19 8.95
C GLU A 317 -4.60 7.26 7.74
N LYS A 318 -4.60 7.79 6.52
CA LYS A 318 -4.71 6.97 5.32
C LYS A 318 -3.40 6.27 4.92
N PHE A 319 -2.24 6.87 5.21
CA PHE A 319 -0.94 6.36 4.71
C PHE A 319 0.12 6.12 5.78
N TYR A 320 -0.01 6.73 6.96
CA TYR A 320 0.98 6.68 8.05
C TYR A 320 0.46 5.99 9.32
N ASP A 321 -0.79 5.51 9.32
CA ASP A 321 -1.36 4.70 10.39
C ASP A 321 -1.23 3.21 10.04
N ASP A 322 -0.48 2.45 10.83
CA ASP A 322 -0.23 1.02 10.62
C ASP A 322 -1.53 0.16 10.63
N ASN A 323 -2.57 0.63 11.32
CA ASN A 323 -3.87 -0.05 11.36
C ASN A 323 -4.64 0.11 10.05
N ARG A 324 -4.42 1.21 9.32
CA ARG A 324 -5.14 1.54 8.08
C ARG A 324 -4.31 1.26 6.83
N TYR A 325 -2.99 1.43 6.89
CA TYR A 325 -2.07 1.24 5.79
C TYR A 325 -0.84 0.45 6.20
N ARG A 326 -0.68 -0.73 5.61
CA ARG A 326 0.41 -1.66 5.93
C ARG A 326 0.94 -2.30 4.66
N LEU A 327 2.21 -2.08 4.35
CA LEU A 327 2.96 -2.82 3.33
C LEU A 327 3.17 -4.29 3.74
N GLY A 328 3.24 -4.55 5.05
CA GLY A 328 3.59 -5.85 5.61
C GLY A 328 5.08 -6.18 5.45
N LYS A 329 5.55 -7.22 6.13
CA LYS A 329 6.97 -7.64 6.09
C LYS A 329 7.41 -7.96 4.66
N VAL A 330 6.58 -8.68 3.91
CA VAL A 330 6.84 -9.05 2.51
C VAL A 330 6.91 -7.81 1.61
N GLY A 331 5.99 -6.86 1.78
CA GLY A 331 5.99 -5.63 0.98
C GLY A 331 7.21 -4.75 1.24
N ARG A 332 7.55 -4.54 2.52
CA ARG A 332 8.77 -3.81 2.92
C ARG A 332 10.02 -4.50 2.39
N PHE A 333 10.13 -5.81 2.52
CA PHE A 333 11.23 -6.60 1.96
C PHE A 333 11.37 -6.42 0.43
N ARG A 334 10.25 -6.50 -0.32
CA ARG A 334 10.26 -6.34 -1.78
C ARG A 334 10.69 -4.93 -2.19
N ILE A 335 10.18 -3.90 -1.54
CA ILE A 335 10.56 -2.49 -1.80
C ILE A 335 12.06 -2.28 -1.51
N ASN A 336 12.52 -2.72 -0.34
CA ASN A 336 13.93 -2.61 0.05
C ASN A 336 14.84 -3.30 -0.97
N ARG A 337 14.50 -4.53 -1.37
CA ARG A 337 15.26 -5.29 -2.37
C ARG A 337 15.25 -4.63 -3.74
N LYS A 338 14.12 -4.06 -4.16
CA LYS A 338 13.99 -3.41 -5.48
C LYS A 338 14.82 -2.13 -5.57
N PHE A 339 14.85 -1.34 -4.50
CA PHE A 339 15.54 -0.04 -4.49
C PHE A 339 16.91 -0.08 -3.82
N GLY A 340 17.32 -1.21 -3.24
CA GLY A 340 18.57 -1.33 -2.49
C GLY A 340 18.56 -0.52 -1.19
N GLN A 341 17.39 -0.34 -0.58
CA GLN A 341 17.25 0.38 0.70
C GLN A 341 17.51 -0.56 1.88
N ASN A 342 18.09 -0.02 2.96
CA ASN A 342 18.31 -0.74 4.22
C ASN A 342 17.38 -0.22 5.32
N ILE A 343 16.07 -0.27 5.08
CA ILE A 343 15.04 0.13 6.04
C ILE A 343 14.63 -1.12 6.85
N ASP A 344 14.49 -1.00 8.18
CA ASP A 344 14.07 -2.10 9.04
C ASP A 344 12.71 -2.69 8.60
N GLU A 345 12.58 -4.01 8.59
CA GLU A 345 11.35 -4.72 8.20
C GLU A 345 10.15 -4.43 9.11
N LYS A 346 10.39 -3.88 10.31
CA LYS A 346 9.35 -3.40 11.23
C LYS A 346 8.68 -2.12 10.75
N VAL A 347 9.27 -1.38 9.81
CA VAL A 347 8.64 -0.17 9.25
C VAL A 347 7.61 -0.60 8.20
N MET A 348 6.35 -0.69 8.61
CA MET A 348 5.30 -1.27 7.79
C MET A 348 4.48 -0.27 6.98
N THR A 349 4.57 1.03 7.23
CA THR A 349 3.91 2.09 6.44
C THR A 349 4.76 2.52 5.24
N LEU A 350 4.13 3.19 4.28
CA LEU A 350 4.81 3.77 3.11
C LEU A 350 5.63 4.99 3.55
N ARG A 351 6.91 5.05 3.15
CA ARG A 351 7.76 6.21 3.38
C ARG A 351 7.90 7.07 2.13
N VAL A 352 8.24 8.33 2.36
CA VAL A 352 8.51 9.31 1.30
C VAL A 352 9.65 8.83 0.40
N GLU A 353 10.70 8.23 0.97
CA GLU A 353 11.83 7.70 0.21
C GLU A 353 11.42 6.54 -0.70
N ASP A 354 10.45 5.72 -0.29
CA ASP A 354 9.93 4.62 -1.12
C ASP A 354 9.24 5.18 -2.36
N PHE A 355 8.43 6.22 -2.17
CA PHE A 355 7.71 6.88 -3.25
C PHE A 355 8.66 7.64 -4.20
N VAL A 356 9.63 8.39 -3.67
CA VAL A 356 10.68 9.06 -4.46
C VAL A 356 11.49 8.04 -5.27
N ASN A 357 11.91 6.93 -4.65
CA ASN A 357 12.66 5.89 -5.35
C ASN A 357 11.81 5.18 -6.42
N THR A 358 10.50 5.08 -6.20
CA THR A 358 9.59 4.56 -7.23
C THR A 358 9.57 5.48 -8.45
N LEU A 359 9.45 6.80 -8.26
CA LEU A 359 9.51 7.77 -9.36
C LEU A 359 10.88 7.77 -10.05
N LYS A 360 11.99 7.69 -9.29
CA LYS A 360 13.34 7.56 -9.87
C LYS A 360 13.50 6.29 -10.69
N TYR A 361 12.93 5.17 -10.24
CA TYR A 361 12.97 3.92 -11.01
C TYR A 361 12.11 4.01 -12.27
N MET A 362 10.97 4.70 -12.26
CA MET A 362 10.20 4.97 -13.48
C MET A 362 11.02 5.75 -14.52
N LEU A 363 11.75 6.79 -14.11
CA LEU A 363 12.66 7.54 -14.99
C LEU A 363 13.77 6.64 -15.55
N ARG A 364 14.37 5.79 -14.70
CA ARG A 364 15.38 4.83 -15.13
C ARG A 364 14.82 3.82 -16.14
N LEU A 365 13.59 3.34 -15.94
CA LEU A 365 12.95 2.39 -16.85
C LEU A 365 12.74 3.02 -18.24
N ARG A 366 12.38 4.30 -18.28
CA ARG A 366 12.24 5.09 -19.52
C ARG A 366 13.57 5.32 -20.24
N ASP A 367 14.66 5.47 -19.50
CA ASP A 367 16.04 5.51 -20.04
C ASP A 367 16.54 4.12 -20.49
N GLY A 368 15.68 3.08 -20.47
CA GLY A 368 16.05 1.70 -20.79
C GLY A 368 16.90 1.02 -19.72
N ARG A 369 17.05 1.63 -18.53
CA ARG A 369 17.86 1.14 -17.40
C ARG A 369 16.99 0.55 -16.31
N GLY A 370 16.46 -0.65 -16.54
CA GLY A 370 15.70 -1.37 -15.53
C GLY A 370 14.99 -2.56 -16.15
N ALA A 371 14.24 -3.27 -15.32
CA ALA A 371 13.37 -4.35 -15.77
C ALA A 371 11.93 -4.09 -15.31
N VAL A 372 10.99 -4.43 -16.20
CA VAL A 372 9.56 -4.54 -15.92
C VAL A 372 9.34 -5.75 -15.02
N ASP A 373 8.38 -5.65 -14.10
CA ASP A 373 8.02 -6.80 -13.28
C ASP A 373 7.05 -7.70 -14.04
N ASP A 374 7.42 -8.98 -14.16
CA ASP A 374 6.51 -9.99 -14.67
C ASP A 374 5.44 -10.28 -13.62
N ILE A 375 4.22 -9.87 -13.93
CA ILE A 375 3.05 -9.99 -13.06
C ILE A 375 2.69 -11.47 -12.82
N ASP A 376 2.99 -12.35 -13.77
CA ASP A 376 2.61 -13.77 -13.69
C ASP A 376 3.72 -14.64 -13.10
N HIS A 377 4.90 -14.07 -12.88
CA HIS A 377 5.96 -14.72 -12.12
C HIS A 377 5.48 -15.04 -10.70
N LEU A 378 5.55 -16.32 -10.31
CA LEU A 378 5.04 -16.78 -9.01
C LEU A 378 5.71 -16.09 -7.81
N GLY A 379 6.93 -15.58 -7.94
CA GLY A 379 7.56 -14.75 -6.90
C GLY A 379 6.90 -13.39 -6.65
N ASN A 380 6.10 -12.89 -7.60
CA ASN A 380 5.28 -11.68 -7.47
C ASN A 380 3.81 -12.02 -7.09
N ARG A 381 3.53 -13.31 -6.88
CA ARG A 381 2.25 -13.81 -6.41
C ARG A 381 2.42 -14.37 -5.00
N ARG A 382 1.41 -14.19 -4.18
CA ARG A 382 1.34 -14.74 -2.82
C ARG A 382 0.09 -15.60 -2.70
N LEU A 383 0.28 -16.80 -2.16
CA LEU A 383 -0.82 -17.67 -1.81
C LEU A 383 -1.40 -17.20 -0.47
N ARG A 384 -2.69 -16.84 -0.46
CA ARG A 384 -3.48 -16.61 0.75
C ARG A 384 -4.19 -17.89 1.12
N THR A 385 -3.82 -18.43 2.26
CA THR A 385 -4.54 -19.53 2.90
C THR A 385 -5.69 -19.00 3.75
N ILE A 386 -6.51 -19.91 4.29
CA ILE A 386 -7.73 -19.58 5.03
C ILE A 386 -7.52 -18.61 6.20
N ASP A 387 -6.38 -18.69 6.88
CA ASP A 387 -6.00 -17.83 8.01
C ASP A 387 -5.71 -16.39 7.63
N GLU A 388 -5.31 -16.15 6.38
CA GLU A 388 -5.11 -14.80 5.84
C GLU A 388 -6.36 -14.24 5.15
N LEU A 389 -7.35 -15.09 4.86
CA LEU A 389 -8.63 -14.70 4.24
C LEU A 389 -9.71 -14.36 5.28
N ALA A 390 -9.59 -14.91 6.47
CA ALA A 390 -10.54 -14.81 7.57
C ALA A 390 -10.55 -13.44 8.27
#